data_AF-A0A563TZZ6-F1
#
_entry.id   AF-A0A563TZZ6-F1
#
_cell.length_a   1.000
_cell.length_b   1.000
_cell.length_c   1.000
_cell.angle_alpha   90.00
_cell.angle_beta   90.00
_cell.angle_gamma   90.00
#
_symmetry.space_group_name_H-M   'P 1'
#
loop_
_entity.id
_entity.type
_entity.pdbx_description
1 polymer ?
#
loop_
_entity_poly.entity_id
_entity_poly.type
_entity_poly.pdbx_seq_one_letter_code
_entity_poly.pdbx_strand_id
1 'polypeptide(L)' 'MGLGLYISAEIAKAHGGRIEVSSDDQRTVFTLLI' A
#
# COMPACT_ATOMS: atom_id res chain seq x y z
N MET A 1 7.07 -8.35 -0.63
CA MET A 1 5.70 -7.86 -0.91
C MET A 1 5.25 -8.51 -2.20
N GLY A 2 4.07 -9.13 -2.22
CA GLY A 2 3.57 -9.80 -3.44
C GLY A 2 3.42 -8.82 -4.60
N LEU A 3 3.49 -9.34 -5.83
CA LEU A 3 3.40 -8.54 -7.07
C LEU A 3 2.16 -7.63 -7.09
N GLY A 4 1.04 -8.08 -6.51
CA GLY A 4 -0.19 -7.29 -6.43
C GLY A 4 -0.03 -5.99 -5.65
N LEU A 5 0.64 -6.02 -4.49
CA LEU A 5 0.86 -4.81 -3.69
C LEU A 5 1.83 -3.85 -4.35
N TYR A 6 2.81 -4.36 -5.09
CA TYR A 6 3.69 -3.54 -5.91
C TYR A 6 2.88 -2.79 -6.99
N ILE A 7 2.02 -3.49 -7.73
CA ILE A 7 1.15 -2.87 -8.75
C ILE A 7 0.24 -1.81 -8.12
N SER A 8 -0.40 -2.10 -6.99
CA SER A 8 -1.25 -1.13 -6.28
C SER A 8 -0.47 0.12 -5.85
N ALA A 9 0.76 -0.04 -5.38
CA ALA A 9 1.60 1.09 -4.98
C ALA A 9 1.98 1.97 -6.18
N GLU A 10 2.30 1.38 -7.33
CA GLU A 10 2.58 2.13 -8.56
C GLU A 10 1.34 2.89 -9.07
N ILE A 11 0.14 2.29 -8.98
CA ILE A 11 -1.11 2.98 -9.31
C ILE A 11 -1.33 4.18 -8.37
N ALA A 12 -1.17 4.00 -7.06
CA ALA A 12 -1.34 5.09 -6.10
C ALA A 12 -0.39 6.27 -6.41
N LYS A 13 0.90 5.97 -6.67
CA LYS A 13 1.89 6.98 -7.07
C LYS A 13 1.49 7.74 -8.33
N ALA A 14 0.99 7.04 -9.35
CA ALA A 14 0.55 7.65 -10.60
C ALA A 14 -0.62 8.64 -10.40
N HIS A 15 -1.40 8.48 -9.32
CA HIS A 15 -2.50 9.37 -8.94
C HIS A 15 -2.10 10.42 -7.88
N GLY A 16 -0.80 10.58 -7.59
CA GLY A 16 -0.29 11.50 -6.57
C GLY A 16 -0.46 11.02 -5.12
N GLY A 17 -0.97 9.79 -4.93
CA GLY A 17 -1.12 9.17 -3.63
C GLY A 17 0.05 8.25 -3.25
N ARG A 18 -0.07 7.59 -2.10
CA ARG A 18 0.86 6.54 -1.65
C ARG A 18 0.14 5.46 -0.86
N ILE A 19 0.72 4.27 -0.81
CA ILE A 19 0.29 3.18 0.08
C ILE A 19 1.28 3.06 1.23
N GLU A 20 0.78 3.10 2.46
CA GLU A 20 1.52 2.80 3.68
C GLU A 20 1.16 1.41 4.20
N VAL A 21 2.12 0.74 4.83
CA VAL A 21 1.94 -0.58 5.41
C VAL A 21 2.33 -0.53 6.88
N SER A 22 1.40 -0.91 7.74
CA SER A 22 1.65 -1.16 9.16
C SER A 22 1.31 -2.61 9.46
N SER A 23 2.20 -3.32 10.15
CA SER A 23 1.94 -4.68 10.61
C SER A 23 2.28 -4.80 12.08
N ASP A 24 1.38 -5.43 12.82
CA ASP A 24 1.57 -5.86 14.20
C ASP A 24 1.32 -7.39 14.29
N ASP A 25 1.38 -7.95 15.49
CA ASP A 25 1.18 -9.39 15.73
C ASP A 25 -0.26 -9.86 15.45
N GLN A 26 -1.23 -8.95 15.34
CA GLN A 26 -2.64 -9.28 15.12
C GLN A 26 -3.08 -9.07 13.66
N ARG A 27 -2.46 -8.13 12.95
CA ARG A 27 -2.91 -7.74 11.60
C ARG A 27 -1.86 -6.99 10.81
N THR A 28 -2.07 -7.01 9.50
CA THR A 28 -1.42 -6.11 8.55
C THR A 28 -2.48 -5.17 7.97
N VAL A 29 -2.18 -3.87 7.97
CA VAL A 29 -3.06 -2.83 7.45
C VAL A 29 -2.34 -2.09 6.31
N PHE A 30 -3.04 -1.92 5.21
CA PHE A 30 -2.60 -1.15 4.04
C PHE A 30 -3.46 0.11 3.93
N THR A 31 -2.86 1.29 4.02
CA THR A 31 -3.57 2.57 3.97
C THR A 31 -3.25 3.29 2.66
N LEU A 32 -4.27 3.64 1.89
CA LEU A 32 -4.15 4.53 0.73
C LEU A 32 -4.29 5.98 1.20
N LEU A 33 -3.30 6.82 0.88
CA LEU A 33 -3.29 8.25 1.10
C LEU A 33 -3.35 8.97 -0.25
N ILE A 34 -4.22 9.98 -0.35
CA ILE A 34 -4.50 10.79 -1.55
C ILE A 34 -4.74 12.24 -1.16
#